data_AF-A0A1H1V197-F1
#
_entry.id   AF-A0A1H1V197-F1
#
_cell.length_a   1.000
_cell.length_b   1.000
_cell.length_c   1.000
_cell.angle_alpha   90.00
_cell.angle_beta   90.00
_cell.angle_gamma   90.00
#
_symmetry.space_group_name_H-M   'P 1'
#
loop_
_entity.id
_entity.type
_entity.pdbx_description
1 polymer ?
#
loop_
_entity_poly.entity_id
_entity_poly.type
_entity_poly.pdbx_seq_one_letter_code
_entity_poly.pdbx_strand_id
1 'polypeptide(L)'
;MKNTIYNSDANSDNNLEQLQQHALDWDKLIQQSTDDIIFLKKLLSSDVFENYEASFFDTIKIRLKDLEEFKAEKIDLHYSINNHKNDLNGMRECEDISCDMFYEEEHKKLRERVRNFLKKFRDLKLEIYDYTSPNFRKLTI
;
A
#
# COMPACT_ATOMS: atom_id res chain seq x y z
N MET A 1 -19.11 -28.39 41.06
CA MET A 1 -18.79 -27.18 40.28
C MET A 1 -17.73 -27.57 39.27
N LYS A 2 -18.05 -27.55 37.97
CA LYS A 2 -17.05 -27.80 36.91
C LYS A 2 -16.32 -26.48 36.68
N ASN A 3 -15.01 -26.49 36.89
CA ASN A 3 -14.15 -25.35 36.66
C ASN A 3 -13.82 -25.33 35.16
N THR A 4 -14.35 -24.33 34.46
CA THR A 4 -14.13 -24.14 33.02
C THR A 4 -12.85 -23.34 32.85
N ILE A 5 -11.72 -24.05 32.77
CA ILE A 5 -10.47 -23.53 32.20
C ILE A 5 -10.34 -24.22 30.84
N TYR A 6 -9.86 -23.49 29.83
CA TYR A 6 -9.69 -23.82 28.39
C TYR A 6 -10.78 -23.30 27.45
N ASN A 7 -10.52 -22.14 26.82
CA ASN A 7 -10.85 -21.83 25.40
C ASN A 7 -10.45 -20.41 24.92
N SER A 8 -9.80 -19.56 25.72
CA SER A 8 -9.37 -18.21 25.29
C SER A 8 -8.12 -18.23 24.40
N ASP A 9 -7.10 -19.00 24.79
CA ASP A 9 -5.74 -18.84 24.27
C ASP A 9 -5.60 -19.33 22.82
N ALA A 10 -6.31 -20.39 22.46
CA ALA A 10 -6.34 -20.88 21.08
C ALA A 10 -7.05 -19.90 20.12
N ASN A 11 -7.97 -19.06 20.61
CA ASN A 11 -8.63 -18.06 19.78
C ASN A 11 -7.78 -16.79 19.63
N SER A 12 -7.05 -16.37 20.66
CA SER A 12 -6.14 -15.22 20.61
C SER A 12 -4.92 -15.50 19.73
N ASP A 13 -4.34 -16.69 19.79
CA ASP A 13 -3.20 -17.08 18.96
C ASP A 13 -3.58 -17.09 17.47
N ASN A 14 -4.74 -17.66 17.14
CA ASN A 14 -5.28 -17.64 15.78
C ASN A 14 -5.60 -16.22 15.28
N ASN A 15 -6.02 -15.31 16.16
CA ASN A 15 -6.26 -13.91 15.81
C ASN A 15 -4.94 -13.19 15.53
N LEU A 16 -3.94 -13.33 16.40
CA LEU A 16 -2.62 -12.72 16.23
C LEU A 16 -1.94 -13.18 14.94
N GLU A 17 -1.96 -14.48 14.63
CA GLU A 17 -1.41 -15.01 13.39
C GLU A 17 -2.09 -14.40 12.15
N GLN A 18 -3.41 -14.19 12.19
CA GLN A 18 -4.12 -13.50 11.11
C GLN A 18 -3.68 -12.04 10.96
N LEU A 19 -3.55 -11.29 12.06
CA LEU A 19 -3.09 -9.90 12.03
C LEU A 19 -1.66 -9.81 11.46
N GLN A 20 -0.78 -10.75 11.85
CA GLN A 20 0.58 -10.84 11.32
C GLN A 20 0.58 -11.15 9.82
N GLN A 21 -0.24 -12.11 9.39
CA GLN A 21 -0.35 -12.47 7.98
C GLN A 21 -0.86 -11.30 7.13
N HIS A 22 -1.89 -10.58 7.60
CA HIS A 22 -2.38 -9.38 6.92
C HIS A 22 -1.29 -8.31 6.79
N ALA A 23 -0.51 -8.07 7.85
CA ALA A 23 0.56 -7.07 7.79
C ALA A 23 1.67 -7.47 6.80
N LEU A 24 1.99 -8.76 6.69
CA LEU A 24 2.91 -9.29 5.67
C LEU A 24 2.36 -9.11 4.26
N ASP A 25 1.08 -9.40 4.05
CA ASP A 25 0.42 -9.23 2.75
C ASP A 25 0.40 -7.76 2.32
N TRP A 26 0.10 -6.84 3.25
CA TRP A 26 0.15 -5.41 2.99
C TRP A 26 1.56 -4.96 2.64
N ASP A 27 2.57 -5.40 3.39
CA ASP A 27 3.97 -5.08 3.11
C ASP A 27 4.36 -5.49 1.68
N LYS A 28 4.00 -6.70 1.27
CA LYS A 28 4.23 -7.20 -0.10
C LYS A 28 3.57 -6.32 -1.15
N LEU A 29 2.30 -5.95 -0.96
CA LEU A 29 1.56 -5.09 -1.89
C LEU A 29 2.19 -3.70 -1.99
N ILE A 30 2.60 -3.11 -0.86
CA ILE A 30 3.27 -1.81 -0.81
C ILE A 30 4.65 -1.89 -1.47
N GLN A 31 5.40 -2.97 -1.29
CA GLN A 31 6.69 -3.14 -1.95
C GLN A 31 6.55 -3.28 -3.47
N GLN A 32 5.56 -4.04 -3.95
CA GLN A 32 5.27 -4.17 -5.39
C GLN A 32 4.99 -2.83 -6.07
N SER A 33 4.39 -1.85 -5.36
CA SER A 33 4.17 -0.51 -5.91
C SER A 33 5.47 0.24 -6.25
N THR A 34 6.62 -0.17 -5.70
CA THR A 34 7.92 0.45 -6.00
C THR A 34 8.29 0.31 -7.47
N ASP A 35 8.16 -0.90 -8.01
CA ASP A 35 8.51 -1.19 -9.40
C ASP A 35 7.53 -0.48 -10.35
N ASP A 36 6.25 -0.45 -10.00
CA ASP A 36 5.23 0.30 -10.73
C ASP A 36 5.57 1.80 -10.79
N ILE A 37 5.93 2.43 -9.67
CA ILE A 37 6.29 3.85 -9.63
C ILE A 37 7.52 4.12 -10.51
N ILE A 38 8.56 3.28 -10.41
CA ILE A 38 9.78 3.41 -11.22
C ILE A 38 9.44 3.29 -12.71
N PHE A 39 8.62 2.30 -13.07
CA PHE A 39 8.20 2.08 -14.44
C PHE A 39 7.42 3.28 -14.99
N LEU A 40 6.40 3.76 -14.27
CA LEU A 40 5.55 4.87 -14.72
C LEU A 40 6.33 6.17 -14.86
N LYS A 41 7.29 6.43 -13.96
CA LYS A 41 8.18 7.58 -14.10
C LYS A 41 9.03 7.50 -15.38
N LYS A 42 9.63 6.34 -15.65
CA LYS A 42 10.42 6.10 -16.87
C LYS A 42 9.55 6.24 -18.13
N LEU A 43 8.34 5.69 -18.09
CA LEU A 43 7.35 5.82 -19.16
C LEU A 43 7.10 7.29 -19.48
N LEU A 44 6.66 8.07 -18.47
CA LEU A 44 6.31 9.49 -18.63
C LEU A 44 7.50 10.39 -18.99
N SER A 45 8.72 9.95 -18.70
CA SER A 45 9.95 10.67 -19.05
C SER A 45 10.58 10.17 -20.35
N SER A 46 9.89 9.33 -21.12
CA SER A 46 10.44 8.79 -22.37
C SER A 46 10.29 9.77 -23.53
N ASP A 47 11.26 9.71 -24.45
CA ASP A 47 11.36 10.60 -25.61
C ASP A 47 10.22 10.40 -26.63
N VAL A 48 9.43 9.34 -26.49
CA VAL A 48 8.21 9.06 -27.28
C VAL A 48 7.21 10.23 -27.20
N PHE A 49 7.36 11.10 -26.21
CA PHE A 49 6.50 12.25 -25.94
C PHE A 49 7.07 13.61 -26.37
N GLU A 50 8.26 13.68 -26.99
CA GLU A 50 8.95 14.94 -27.31
C GLU A 50 8.22 15.86 -28.31
N ASN A 51 7.39 15.31 -29.19
CA ASN A 51 6.74 16.07 -30.28
C ASN A 51 5.29 16.51 -29.98
N TYR A 52 4.87 16.50 -28.70
CA TYR A 52 3.48 16.78 -28.33
C TYR A 52 3.21 18.24 -27.98
N GLU A 53 1.93 18.62 -27.96
CA GLU A 53 1.48 19.97 -27.60
C GLU A 53 1.86 20.33 -26.14
N ALA A 54 2.01 21.62 -25.83
CA ALA A 54 2.42 22.10 -24.51
C ALA A 54 1.50 21.60 -23.37
N SER A 55 0.19 21.51 -23.61
CA SER A 55 -0.79 20.96 -22.66
C SER A 55 -0.51 19.50 -22.28
N PHE A 56 0.18 18.77 -23.17
CA PHE A 56 0.57 17.39 -22.93
C PHE A 56 1.69 17.28 -21.91
N PHE A 57 2.70 18.13 -22.06
CA PHE A 57 3.82 18.21 -21.13
C PHE A 57 3.40 18.66 -19.74
N ASP A 58 2.43 19.57 -19.63
CA ASP A 58 1.92 20.00 -18.33
C ASP A 58 1.23 18.85 -17.58
N THR A 59 0.46 18.02 -18.30
CA THR A 59 -0.16 16.82 -17.72
C THR A 59 0.90 15.80 -17.28
N ILE A 60 1.94 15.58 -18.08
CA ILE A 60 3.08 14.72 -17.71
C ILE A 60 3.74 15.22 -16.42
N LYS A 61 4.02 16.51 -16.30
CA LYS A 61 4.65 17.10 -15.11
C LYS A 61 3.78 16.90 -13.87
N ILE A 62 2.47 17.08 -13.99
CA ILE A 62 1.52 16.83 -12.89
C ILE A 62 1.59 15.35 -12.47
N ARG A 63 1.50 14.42 -13.42
CA ARG A 63 1.55 12.98 -13.12
C ARG A 63 2.89 12.52 -12.53
N LEU A 64 4.00 13.12 -12.95
CA LEU A 64 5.31 12.89 -12.34
C LEU A 64 5.38 13.37 -10.89
N LYS A 65 4.77 14.53 -10.59
CA LYS A 65 4.64 15.03 -9.22
C LYS A 65 3.78 14.11 -8.37
N ASP A 66 2.64 13.67 -8.90
CA ASP A 66 1.75 12.71 -8.23
C ASP A 66 2.53 11.43 -7.86
N LEU A 67 3.34 10.88 -8.78
CA LEU A 67 4.18 9.70 -8.52
C LEU A 67 5.22 9.90 -7.42
N GLU A 68 5.80 11.10 -7.28
CA GLU A 68 6.70 11.41 -6.16
C GLU A 68 5.95 11.50 -4.82
N GLU A 69 4.74 12.06 -4.81
CA GLU A 69 3.89 12.10 -3.62
C GLU A 69 3.50 10.68 -3.18
N PHE A 70 3.11 9.81 -4.12
CA PHE A 70 2.85 8.40 -3.84
C PHE A 70 4.08 7.66 -3.33
N LYS A 71 5.27 7.96 -3.86
CA LYS A 71 6.51 7.37 -3.35
C LYS A 71 6.76 7.77 -1.89
N ALA A 72 6.51 9.02 -1.52
CA ALA A 72 6.63 9.47 -0.14
C ALA A 72 5.59 8.80 0.77
N GLU A 73 4.32 8.77 0.37
CA GLU A 73 3.25 8.09 1.11
C GLU A 73 3.54 6.60 1.29
N LYS A 74 4.06 5.93 0.26
CA LYS A 74 4.49 4.53 0.32
C LYS A 74 5.55 4.29 1.38
N ILE A 75 6.56 5.17 1.48
CA ILE A 75 7.65 5.04 2.46
C ILE A 75 7.09 5.15 3.88
N ASP A 76 6.24 6.15 4.14
CA ASP A 76 5.57 6.34 5.43
C ASP A 76 4.68 5.14 5.80
N LEU A 77 3.93 4.63 4.82
CA LEU A 77 3.05 3.48 5.03
C LEU A 77 3.84 2.19 5.28
N HIS A 78 4.94 1.97 4.57
CA HIS A 78 5.84 0.83 4.82
C HIS A 78 6.44 0.89 6.23
N TYR A 79 6.86 2.09 6.68
CA TYR A 79 7.32 2.28 8.06
C TYR A 79 6.23 1.96 9.08
N SER A 80 5.00 2.43 8.84
CA SER A 80 3.84 2.13 9.67
C SER A 80 3.54 0.62 9.74
N ILE A 81 3.63 -0.10 8.61
CA ILE A 81 3.44 -1.56 8.57
C ILE A 81 4.54 -2.28 9.35
N ASN A 82 5.80 -1.87 9.21
CA ASN A 82 6.90 -2.49 9.94
C ASN A 82 6.78 -2.26 11.44
N ASN A 83 6.40 -1.07 11.89
CA ASN A 83 6.14 -0.81 13.30
C ASN A 83 5.00 -1.69 13.81
N HIS A 84 3.89 -1.75 13.08
CA HIS A 84 2.76 -2.61 13.45
C HIS A 84 3.15 -4.09 13.55
N LYS A 85 4.02 -4.59 12.66
CA LYS A 85 4.56 -5.95 12.73
C LYS A 85 5.38 -6.17 14.01
N ASN A 86 6.21 -5.21 14.39
CA ASN A 86 6.99 -5.27 15.63
C ASN A 86 6.08 -5.24 16.85
N ASP A 87 5.06 -4.38 16.83
CA ASP A 87 4.06 -4.23 17.88
C ASP A 87 3.26 -5.53 18.08
N LEU A 88 2.83 -6.18 17.00
CA LEU A 88 2.18 -7.49 17.05
C LEU A 88 3.09 -8.60 17.58
N ASN A 89 4.40 -8.55 17.31
CA ASN A 89 5.33 -9.54 17.86
C ASN A 89 5.47 -9.40 19.39
N GLY A 90 5.40 -8.18 19.92
CA GLY A 90 5.41 -7.91 21.37
C GLY A 90 4.09 -8.24 22.07
N MET A 91 2.99 -8.38 21.32
CA MET A 91 1.66 -8.67 21.87
C MET A 91 1.62 -9.98 22.68
N ARG A 92 2.44 -10.98 22.33
CA ARG A 92 2.53 -12.26 23.06
C ARG A 92 3.02 -12.12 24.50
N GLU A 93 3.61 -10.98 24.85
CA GLU A 93 4.11 -10.68 26.18
C GLU A 93 3.10 -9.89 27.04
N CYS A 94 1.95 -9.48 26.47
CA CYS A 94 0.87 -8.78 27.19
C CYS A 94 -0.23 -9.77 27.62
N GLU A 95 -0.52 -9.87 28.91
CA GLU A 95 -1.59 -10.72 29.47
C GLU A 95 -2.94 -9.98 29.66
N ASP A 96 -3.06 -8.72 29.22
CA ASP A 96 -4.24 -7.88 29.42
C ASP A 96 -5.14 -7.83 28.18
N ILE A 97 -6.44 -8.11 28.35
CA ILE A 97 -7.49 -8.03 27.31
C ILE A 97 -7.58 -6.61 26.71
N SER A 98 -7.19 -5.58 27.47
CA SER A 98 -7.15 -4.20 26.95
C SER A 98 -6.12 -4.03 25.81
N CYS A 99 -5.05 -4.83 25.79
CA CYS A 99 -4.08 -4.88 24.69
C CYS A 99 -4.74 -5.38 23.40
N ASP A 100 -5.56 -6.43 23.46
CA ASP A 100 -6.19 -7.04 22.27
C ASP A 100 -7.05 -6.04 21.50
N MET A 101 -7.90 -5.28 22.19
CA MET A 101 -8.75 -4.26 21.55
C MET A 101 -7.91 -3.16 20.91
N PHE A 102 -6.84 -2.72 21.57
CA PHE A 102 -5.94 -1.69 21.04
C PHE A 102 -5.27 -2.15 19.74
N TYR A 103 -4.68 -3.35 19.72
CA TYR A 103 -4.01 -3.88 18.53
C TYR A 103 -4.98 -4.09 17.36
N GLU A 104 -6.21 -4.52 17.64
CA GLU A 104 -7.24 -4.62 16.61
C GLU A 104 -7.63 -3.26 16.01
N GLU A 105 -7.76 -2.22 16.84
CA GLU A 105 -8.08 -0.88 16.37
C GLU A 105 -6.96 -0.29 15.51
N GLU A 106 -5.72 -0.40 15.96
CA GLU A 106 -4.55 0.05 15.18
C GLU A 106 -4.43 -0.73 13.87
N HIS A 107 -4.67 -2.04 13.89
CA HIS A 107 -4.69 -2.86 12.69
C HIS A 107 -5.79 -2.42 11.71
N LYS A 108 -7.00 -2.10 12.20
CA LYS A 108 -8.10 -1.58 11.37
C LYS A 108 -7.74 -0.23 10.75
N LYS A 109 -7.14 0.69 11.51
CA LYS A 109 -6.69 2.00 10.99
C LYS A 109 -5.64 1.83 9.90
N LEU A 110 -4.64 0.97 10.13
CA LEU A 110 -3.60 0.69 9.15
C LEU A 110 -4.17 0.04 7.89
N ARG A 111 -5.11 -0.90 8.03
CA ARG A 111 -5.81 -1.53 6.89
C ARG A 111 -6.48 -0.51 5.98
N GLU A 112 -7.18 0.46 6.57
CA GLU A 112 -7.85 1.50 5.79
C GLU A 112 -6.85 2.42 5.09
N ARG A 113 -5.72 2.75 5.73
CA ARG A 113 -4.62 3.49 5.08
C ARG A 113 -4.08 2.71 3.87
N VAL A 114 -3.80 1.42 4.03
CA VAL A 114 -3.31 0.55 2.93
C VAL A 114 -4.33 0.48 1.79
N ARG A 115 -5.60 0.27 2.09
CA ARG A 115 -6.67 0.23 1.07
C ARG A 115 -6.78 1.54 0.31
N ASN A 116 -6.73 2.66 1.02
CA ASN A 116 -6.81 3.98 0.41
C ASN A 116 -5.61 4.25 -0.50
N PHE A 117 -4.39 3.94 -0.04
CA PHE A 117 -3.19 4.05 -0.87
C PHE A 117 -3.31 3.22 -2.15
N LEU A 118 -3.64 1.93 -2.03
CA LEU A 118 -3.73 1.02 -3.18
C LEU A 118 -4.82 1.45 -4.17
N LYS A 119 -5.98 1.91 -3.67
CA LYS A 119 -7.06 2.43 -4.51
C LYS A 119 -6.60 3.66 -5.29
N LYS A 120 -6.08 4.68 -4.59
CA LYS A 120 -5.64 5.92 -5.24
C LYS A 120 -4.49 5.66 -6.23
N PHE A 121 -3.56 4.77 -5.88
CA PHE A 121 -2.45 4.43 -6.78
C PHE A 121 -2.94 3.71 -8.02
N ARG A 122 -3.89 2.77 -7.89
CA ARG A 122 -4.55 2.15 -9.03
C ARG A 122 -5.27 3.17 -9.91
N ASP A 123 -6.00 4.10 -9.31
CA ASP A 123 -6.74 5.14 -10.04
C ASP A 123 -5.73 6.03 -10.83
N LEU A 124 -4.61 6.44 -10.22
CA LEU A 124 -3.52 7.15 -10.92
C LEU A 124 -2.92 6.34 -12.08
N LYS A 125 -2.69 5.03 -11.89
CA LYS A 125 -2.18 4.16 -12.96
C LYS A 125 -3.11 4.16 -14.17
N LEU A 126 -4.41 4.01 -13.93
CA LEU A 126 -5.41 4.03 -15.00
C LEU A 126 -5.40 5.38 -15.72
N GLU A 127 -5.34 6.49 -15.00
CA GLU A 127 -5.24 7.81 -15.63
C GLU A 127 -3.98 7.94 -16.51
N ILE A 128 -2.83 7.47 -16.04
CA ILE A 128 -1.59 7.48 -16.84
C ILE A 128 -1.74 6.61 -18.08
N TYR A 129 -2.34 5.42 -17.96
CA TYR A 129 -2.55 4.52 -19.10
C TYR A 129 -3.53 5.10 -20.12
N ASP A 130 -4.65 5.66 -19.68
CA ASP A 130 -5.64 6.28 -20.57
C ASP A 130 -5.02 7.47 -21.31
N TYR A 131 -4.14 8.21 -20.64
CA TYR A 131 -3.44 9.35 -21.21
C TYR A 131 -2.35 8.96 -22.21
N THR A 132 -1.62 7.88 -21.95
CA THR A 132 -0.46 7.47 -22.75
C THR A 132 -0.78 6.44 -23.83
N SER A 133 -1.79 5.60 -23.64
CA SER A 133 -2.21 4.52 -24.56
C SER A 133 -2.50 4.98 -26.00
N PRO A 134 -3.20 6.10 -26.25
CA PRO A 134 -3.44 6.60 -27.61
C PRO A 134 -2.14 6.87 -28.40
N ASN A 135 -1.06 7.18 -27.70
CA ASN A 135 0.23 7.54 -28.30
C ASN A 135 0.99 6.30 -28.79
N PHE A 136 0.79 5.16 -28.15
CA PHE A 136 1.38 3.89 -28.60
C PHE A 136 0.74 3.36 -29.88
N ARG A 137 -0.52 3.71 -30.18
CA ARG A 137 -1.18 3.32 -31.44
C ARG A 137 -0.69 4.10 -32.66
N LYS A 138 -0.13 5.30 -32.46
CA LYS A 138 0.40 6.14 -33.55
C LYS A 138 1.80 5.72 -34.03
N LEU A 139 2.48 4.81 -33.32
CA LEU A 139 3.78 4.25 -33.70
C LEU A 139 3.68 3.12 -34.74
N THR A 140 2.68 3.16 -35.63
CA THR A 140 2.64 2.23 -36.77
C THR A 140 3.54 2.81 -37.87
N ILE A 141 4.72 2.22 -38.01
CA ILE A 141 5.67 2.45 -39.12
C ILE A 141 5.07 1.87 -40.41
#